data_AF-A0A3M2ZBJ2-F1
#
_entry.id   AF-A0A3M2ZBJ2-F1
#
_cell.length_a   1.000
_cell.length_b   1.000
_cell.length_c   1.000
_cell.angle_alpha   90.00
_cell.angle_beta   90.00
_cell.angle_gamma   90.00
#
_symmetry.space_group_name_H-M   'P 1'
#
loop_
_entity.id
_entity.type
_entity.pdbx_description
1 polymer ?
#
loop_
_entity_poly.entity_id
_entity_poly.type
_entity_poly.pdbx_seq_one_letter_code
_entity_poly.pdbx_strand_id
1 'polypeptide(L)'
;MFKQKDKGTTAAQQDLAKVAMGEDFQKVFSINKGSIPVRQDMLADMNKYGFDSCAQTAAKDFLADSKTGGLQPSMAHNMATTLAVQGAFFDVVTNYINDPKADPAETAKKLATAVKSAQ
;
A
#
# COMPACT_ATOMS: atom_id res chain seq x y z
N MET A 1 -15.96 -10.58 2.50
CA MET A 1 -16.73 -9.80 3.51
C MET A 1 -17.10 -10.72 4.65
N PHE A 2 -17.02 -10.24 5.90
CA PHE A 2 -17.42 -11.02 7.07
C PHE A 2 -18.91 -11.34 7.03
N LYS A 3 -19.29 -12.60 7.29
CA LYS A 3 -20.69 -13.02 7.26
C LYS A 3 -21.49 -12.34 8.37
N GLN A 4 -22.52 -11.58 7.98
CA GLN A 4 -23.41 -10.90 8.93
C GLN A 4 -24.68 -11.70 9.18
N LYS A 5 -25.23 -11.57 10.39
CA LYS A 5 -26.52 -12.18 10.75
C LYS A 5 -27.70 -11.30 10.33
N ASP A 6 -27.51 -9.98 10.38
CA ASP A 6 -28.53 -8.99 10.04
C ASP A 6 -28.55 -8.71 8.52
N LYS A 7 -29.77 -8.67 7.94
CA LYS A 7 -29.96 -8.45 6.50
C LYS A 7 -29.67 -7.01 6.10
N GLY A 8 -30.02 -6.02 6.94
CA GLY A 8 -29.74 -4.61 6.67
C GLY A 8 -28.23 -4.33 6.63
N THR A 9 -27.49 -4.92 7.56
CA THR A 9 -26.02 -4.84 7.63
C THR A 9 -25.37 -5.50 6.41
N THR A 10 -25.93 -6.62 5.94
CA THR A 10 -25.46 -7.28 4.71
C THR A 10 -25.65 -6.36 3.50
N ALA A 11 -26.82 -5.73 3.37
CA ALA A 11 -27.09 -4.78 2.29
C ALA A 11 -26.14 -3.57 2.35
N ALA A 12 -25.93 -2.99 3.54
CA ALA A 12 -25.00 -1.88 3.73
C ALA A 12 -23.53 -2.23 3.38
N GLN A 13 -23.08 -3.46 3.69
CA GLN A 13 -21.75 -3.92 3.28
C GLN A 13 -21.61 -4.04 1.75
N GLN A 14 -22.67 -4.45 1.06
CA GLN A 14 -22.70 -4.51 -0.40
C GLN A 14 -22.70 -3.11 -1.02
N ASP A 15 -23.46 -2.18 -0.45
CA ASP A 15 -23.47 -0.79 -0.88
C ASP A 15 -22.10 -0.13 -0.71
N LEU A 16 -21.43 -0.37 0.42
CA LEU A 16 -20.06 0.10 0.64
C LEU A 16 -19.09 -0.44 -0.41
N ALA A 17 -19.15 -1.73 -0.72
CA ALA A 17 -18.30 -2.34 -1.75
C ALA A 17 -18.56 -1.73 -3.13
N LYS A 18 -19.83 -1.50 -3.48
CA LYS A 18 -20.24 -0.88 -4.73
C LYS A 18 -19.72 0.56 -4.84
N VAL A 19 -19.89 1.36 -3.79
CA VAL A 19 -19.43 2.75 -3.76
C VAL A 19 -17.91 2.82 -3.80
N ALA A 20 -17.22 2.01 -3.00
CA ALA A 20 -15.75 2.01 -2.93
C ALA A 20 -15.08 1.77 -4.30
N MET A 21 -15.72 1.01 -5.19
CA MET A 21 -15.23 0.74 -6.55
C MET A 21 -15.94 1.56 -7.65
N GLY A 22 -16.82 2.49 -7.30
CA GLY A 22 -17.48 3.40 -8.25
C GLY A 22 -16.52 4.45 -8.80
N GLU A 23 -16.70 4.87 -10.06
CA GLU A 23 -15.81 5.87 -10.70
C GLU A 23 -15.80 7.19 -9.95
N ASP A 24 -16.98 7.69 -9.55
CA ASP A 24 -17.11 8.96 -8.85
C ASP A 24 -16.36 8.96 -7.52
N PHE A 25 -16.51 7.88 -6.74
CA PHE A 25 -15.80 7.73 -5.47
C PHE A 25 -14.30 7.56 -5.71
N GLN A 26 -13.89 6.66 -6.61
CA GLN A 26 -12.47 6.44 -6.93
C GLN A 26 -11.78 7.71 -7.39
N LYS A 27 -12.46 8.55 -8.18
CA LYS A 27 -11.97 9.86 -8.60
C LYS A 27 -11.80 10.79 -7.41
N VAL A 28 -12.90 11.12 -6.72
CA VAL A 28 -12.90 12.16 -5.68
C VAL A 28 -12.04 11.75 -4.50
N PHE A 29 -12.14 10.50 -4.05
CA PHE A 29 -11.35 10.00 -2.93
C PHE A 29 -9.85 10.03 -3.26
N SER A 30 -9.44 9.46 -4.40
CA SER A 30 -8.00 9.32 -4.73
C SER A 30 -7.33 10.67 -4.96
N ILE A 31 -8.02 11.63 -5.59
CA ILE A 31 -7.54 13.01 -5.73
C ILE A 31 -7.29 13.64 -4.36
N ASN A 32 -8.27 13.61 -3.45
CA ASN A 32 -8.13 14.20 -2.12
C ASN A 32 -7.13 13.45 -1.23
N LYS A 33 -7.00 12.14 -1.44
CA LYS A 33 -6.06 11.28 -0.70
C LYS A 33 -4.61 11.43 -1.17
N GLY A 34 -4.40 11.99 -2.38
CA GLY A 34 -3.09 12.10 -3.03
C GLY A 34 -2.58 10.78 -3.60
N SER A 35 -3.47 9.87 -4.00
CA SER A 35 -3.13 8.56 -4.56
C SER A 35 -3.67 8.38 -5.98
N ILE A 36 -3.18 7.36 -6.69
CA ILE A 36 -3.82 6.87 -7.92
C ILE A 36 -5.07 6.03 -7.57
N PRO A 37 -6.10 5.98 -8.43
CA PRO A 37 -7.22 5.07 -8.23
C PRO A 37 -6.77 3.61 -8.44
N VAL A 38 -7.43 2.66 -7.77
CA VAL A 38 -7.13 1.22 -7.96
C VAL A 38 -7.75 0.66 -9.25
N ARG A 39 -8.72 1.40 -9.81
CA ARG A 39 -9.43 1.07 -11.04
C ARG A 39 -8.51 1.19 -12.27
N GLN A 40 -8.23 0.04 -12.90
CA GLN A 40 -7.32 -0.04 -14.05
C GLN A 40 -7.83 0.73 -15.28
N ASP A 41 -9.14 0.79 -15.48
CA ASP A 41 -9.77 1.56 -16.56
C ASP A 41 -9.56 3.08 -16.40
N MET A 42 -9.47 3.56 -15.15
CA MET A 42 -9.17 4.96 -14.87
C MET A 42 -7.67 5.28 -15.00
N LEU A 43 -6.79 4.33 -14.66
CA LEU A 43 -5.34 4.50 -14.80
C LEU A 43 -4.92 4.76 -16.26
N ALA A 44 -5.67 4.23 -17.23
CA ALA A 44 -5.41 4.43 -18.64
C ALA A 44 -5.72 5.87 -19.14
N ASP A 45 -6.56 6.63 -18.41
CA ASP A 45 -7.00 7.97 -18.82
C ASP A 45 -7.18 8.91 -17.61
N MET A 46 -6.12 9.04 -16.82
CA MET A 46 -6.09 9.87 -15.61
C MET A 46 -6.48 11.34 -15.88
N ASN A 47 -6.14 11.89 -17.06
CA ASN A 47 -6.46 13.27 -17.42
C ASN A 47 -7.96 13.49 -17.61
N LYS A 48 -8.68 12.55 -18.24
CA LYS A 48 -10.16 12.61 -18.36
C LYS A 48 -10.85 12.71 -16.99
N TYR A 49 -10.27 12.09 -15.96
CA TYR A 49 -10.80 12.13 -14.61
C TYR A 49 -10.31 13.33 -13.79
N GLY A 50 -9.45 14.19 -14.34
CA GLY A 50 -8.99 15.42 -13.69
C GLY A 50 -7.92 15.19 -12.61
N PHE A 51 -7.15 14.12 -12.70
CA PHE A 51 -6.00 13.90 -11.83
C PHE A 51 -4.84 14.84 -12.20
N ASP A 52 -4.09 15.28 -11.19
CA ASP A 52 -2.94 16.16 -11.39
C ASP A 52 -1.75 15.46 -12.10
N SER A 53 -0.71 16.23 -12.42
CA SER A 53 0.49 15.72 -13.09
C SER A 53 1.26 14.68 -12.27
N CYS A 54 1.23 14.77 -10.93
CA CYS A 54 1.93 13.81 -10.06
C CYS A 54 1.23 12.45 -10.08
N ALA A 55 -0.10 12.44 -9.98
CA ALA A 55 -0.91 11.23 -10.07
C ALA A 55 -0.83 10.60 -11.47
N GLN A 56 -0.79 11.41 -12.54
CA GLN A 56 -0.57 10.92 -13.90
C GLN A 56 0.80 10.24 -14.07
N THR A 57 1.86 10.85 -13.54
CA THR A 57 3.21 10.23 -13.52
C THR A 57 3.20 8.92 -12.73
N ALA A 58 2.63 8.92 -11.52
CA ALA A 58 2.53 7.71 -10.70
C ALA A 58 1.77 6.57 -11.40
N ALA A 59 0.67 6.88 -12.11
CA ALA A 59 -0.07 5.89 -12.89
C ALA A 59 0.76 5.34 -14.06
N LYS A 60 1.51 6.21 -14.76
CA LYS A 60 2.40 5.79 -15.84
C LYS A 60 3.50 4.86 -15.34
N ASP A 61 4.15 5.21 -14.23
CA ASP A 61 5.21 4.40 -13.62
C ASP A 61 4.66 3.06 -13.16
N PHE A 62 3.50 3.06 -12.48
CA PHE A 62 2.81 1.83 -12.08
C PHE A 62 2.51 0.90 -13.27
N LEU A 63 2.00 1.46 -14.38
CA LEU A 63 1.70 0.70 -15.61
C LEU A 63 2.98 0.22 -16.32
N ALA A 64 4.09 0.94 -16.23
CA ALA A 64 5.37 0.51 -16.77
C ALA A 64 5.96 -0.64 -15.95
N ASP A 65 6.02 -0.49 -14.63
CA ASP A 65 6.59 -1.49 -13.71
C ASP A 65 5.78 -2.78 -13.66
N SER A 66 4.46 -2.70 -13.88
CA SER A 66 3.59 -3.89 -13.99
C SER A 66 3.99 -4.84 -15.13
N LYS A 67 4.71 -4.34 -16.14
CA LYS A 67 5.15 -5.13 -17.31
C LYS A 67 6.51 -5.76 -17.11
N THR A 68 7.32 -5.25 -16.19
CA THR A 68 8.72 -5.65 -15.97
C THR A 68 8.91 -6.47 -14.69
N GLY A 69 7.87 -6.59 -13.85
CA GLY A 69 7.99 -7.15 -12.50
C GLY A 69 8.54 -6.14 -11.48
N GLY A 70 8.58 -4.85 -11.83
CA GLY A 70 9.04 -3.77 -10.97
C GLY A 70 8.09 -3.46 -9.81
N LEU A 71 6.83 -3.90 -9.88
CA LEU A 71 5.86 -3.70 -8.79
C LEU A 71 6.23 -4.56 -7.58
N GLN A 72 6.77 -3.92 -6.55
CA GLN A 72 7.14 -4.55 -5.29
C GLN A 72 6.24 -4.08 -4.15
N PRO A 73 5.81 -4.98 -3.25
CA PRO A 73 5.00 -4.60 -2.10
C PRO A 73 5.84 -3.80 -1.08
N SER A 74 5.25 -2.73 -0.53
CA SER A 74 5.91 -1.93 0.51
C SER A 74 5.96 -2.70 1.85
N MET A 75 7.18 -2.90 2.39
CA MET A 75 7.37 -3.42 3.75
C MET A 75 6.87 -2.44 4.81
N ALA A 76 7.17 -1.15 4.65
CA ALA A 76 6.78 -0.13 5.63
C ALA A 76 5.26 0.16 5.67
N HIS A 77 4.51 -0.26 4.65
CA HIS A 77 3.05 -0.04 4.56
C HIS A 77 2.27 -1.36 4.47
N ASN A 78 2.69 -2.38 5.22
CA ASN A 78 1.92 -3.60 5.51
C ASN A 78 1.65 -4.51 4.30
N MET A 79 2.36 -4.35 3.18
CA MET A 79 2.09 -5.12 1.95
C MET A 79 3.02 -6.32 1.79
N ALA A 80 4.23 -6.27 2.34
CA ALA A 80 5.27 -7.27 2.05
C ALA A 80 5.41 -8.40 3.09
N THR A 81 4.96 -8.18 4.33
CA THR A 81 5.20 -9.09 5.46
C THR A 81 4.02 -9.09 6.44
N THR A 82 4.06 -9.96 7.46
CA THR A 82 3.16 -9.85 8.63
C THR A 82 3.49 -8.60 9.45
N LEU A 83 2.55 -8.16 10.29
CA LEU A 83 2.76 -7.01 11.19
C LEU A 83 3.85 -7.27 12.23
N ALA A 84 4.01 -8.52 12.69
CA ALA A 84 5.07 -8.90 13.62
C ALA A 84 6.47 -8.72 12.98
N VAL A 85 6.64 -9.22 11.75
CA VAL A 85 7.88 -9.07 10.99
C VAL A 85 8.15 -7.60 10.66
N GLN A 86 7.11 -6.82 10.33
CA GLN A 86 7.23 -5.39 10.09
C GLN A 86 7.72 -4.63 11.33
N GLY A 87 7.16 -4.94 12.51
CA GLY A 87 7.61 -4.35 13.78
C GLY A 87 9.08 -4.63 14.05
N ALA A 88 9.52 -5.88 13.86
CA ALA A 88 10.93 -6.25 13.98
C ALA A 88 11.83 -5.48 13.00
N PHE A 89 11.37 -5.25 11.76
CA PHE A 89 12.06 -4.41 10.78
C PHE A 89 12.20 -2.97 11.28
N PHE A 90 11.10 -2.37 11.76
CA PHE A 90 11.10 -0.99 12.25
C PHE A 90 12.00 -0.80 13.45
N ASP A 91 12.01 -1.73 14.41
CA ASP A 91 12.86 -1.64 15.59
C ASP A 91 14.34 -1.63 15.22
N VAL A 92 14.77 -2.57 14.36
CA VAL A 92 16.18 -2.67 13.95
C VAL A 92 16.61 -1.45 13.13
N VAL A 93 15.80 -1.03 12.15
CA VAL A 93 16.13 0.12 11.29
C VAL A 93 16.13 1.44 12.06
N THR A 94 15.16 1.64 12.96
CA THR A 94 15.08 2.87 13.77
C THR A 94 16.27 2.98 14.70
N ASN A 95 16.65 1.89 15.39
CA ASN A 95 17.81 1.89 16.27
C ASN A 95 19.12 2.13 15.51
N TYR A 96 19.26 1.59 14.30
CA TYR A 96 20.41 1.84 13.44
C TYR A 96 20.52 3.32 13.03
N ILE A 97 19.43 3.94 12.58
CA ILE A 97 19.44 5.34 12.12
C ILE A 97 19.69 6.32 13.28
N ASN A 98 19.27 5.96 14.50
CA ASN A 98 19.42 6.80 15.68
C ASN A 98 20.82 6.73 16.32
N ASP A 99 21.66 5.74 15.96
CA ASP A 99 23.02 5.62 16.47
C ASP A 99 24.06 5.89 15.36
N PRO A 100 24.75 7.06 15.39
CA PRO A 100 25.76 7.40 14.38
C PRO A 100 27.00 6.50 14.41
N LYS A 101 27.14 5.62 15.41
CA LYS A 101 28.21 4.63 15.51
C LYS A 101 27.77 3.22 15.14
N ALA A 102 26.51 3.02 14.75
CA ALA A 102 25.99 1.70 14.44
C ALA A 102 26.72 1.06 13.25
N ASP A 103 27.10 -0.21 13.41
CA ASP A 103 27.75 -0.97 12.34
C ASP A 103 26.70 -1.55 11.37
N PRO A 104 26.80 -1.29 10.06
CA PRO A 104 25.84 -1.80 9.08
C PRO A 104 25.83 -3.33 8.96
N ALA A 105 27.00 -3.99 9.08
CA ALA A 105 27.11 -5.44 8.92
C ALA A 105 26.54 -6.18 10.14
N GLU A 106 26.75 -5.66 11.35
CA GLU A 106 26.12 -6.15 12.56
C GLU A 106 24.60 -5.93 12.52
N THR A 107 24.15 -4.77 12.04
CA THR A 107 22.73 -4.45 11.90
C THR A 107 22.03 -5.40 10.94
N ALA A 108 22.65 -5.74 9.80
CA ALA A 108 22.10 -6.73 8.87
C ALA A 108 21.93 -8.11 9.53
N LYS A 109 22.87 -8.54 10.38
CA LYS A 109 22.74 -9.78 11.17
C LYS A 109 21.60 -9.69 12.18
N LYS A 110 21.51 -8.57 12.93
CA LYS A 110 20.42 -8.31 13.88
C LYS A 110 19.06 -8.37 13.18
N LEU A 111 18.94 -7.76 12.01
CA LEU A 111 17.72 -7.78 11.21
C LEU A 111 17.32 -9.21 10.83
N ALA A 112 18.25 -10.00 10.31
CA ALA A 112 17.97 -11.39 9.94
C ALA A 112 17.51 -12.24 11.14
N THR A 113 18.15 -12.07 12.30
CA THR A 113 17.74 -12.74 13.54
C THR A 113 16.36 -12.28 14.01
N ALA A 114 16.11 -10.96 14.04
CA ALA A 114 14.84 -10.40 14.50
C ALA A 114 13.66 -10.84 13.63
N VAL A 115 13.84 -10.82 12.29
CA VAL A 115 12.83 -11.31 11.34
C VAL A 115 12.56 -12.80 11.57
N LYS A 116 13.60 -13.62 11.72
CA LYS A 116 13.45 -15.07 11.97
C LYS A 116 12.71 -15.36 13.28
N SER A 117 12.89 -14.53 14.30
CA SER A 117 12.21 -14.65 15.59
C SER A 117 10.74 -14.18 15.57
N ALA A 118 10.37 -13.34 14.61
CA ALA A 118 9.03 -12.77 14.48
C ALA A 118 8.11 -13.53 13.49
N GLN A 119 8.62 -14.60 12.87
CA GLN A 119 7.88 -15.46 11.94
C GLN A 119 7.02 -16.50 12.66
#